data_AF-A0A0B7NWD2-F1
#
_entry.id   AF-A0A0B7NWD2-F1
#
_cell.length_a   1.000
_cell.length_b   1.000
_cell.length_c   1.000
_cell.angle_alpha   90.00
_cell.angle_beta   90.00
_cell.angle_gamma   90.00
#
_symmetry.space_group_name_H-M   'P 1'
#
loop_
_entity.id
_entity.type
_entity.pdbx_description
1 polymer ?
#
loop_
_entity_poly.entity_id
_entity_poly.type
_entity_poly.pdbx_seq_one_letter_code
_entity_poly.pdbx_strand_id
1 'polypeptide(L)'
;MSPQQICLENLCPECNTTFSAPTALLNHLRAYHSIIVTARTPGRNRPSNSDYLYVKNKDTETRHSACPCCWAHFPIDNIEELKAHIRNDHLENGARETSEEYSEYEVFEEHASPSSNDLDGNTRETDIQDEVTLLNEKKNSILNDLDDLLASLRNFTIRK
;
A
#
# COMPACT_ATOMS: atom_id res chain seq x y z
N MET A 1 -37.19 0.41 -3.32
CA MET A 1 -36.33 1.43 -2.68
C MET A 1 -35.16 1.69 -3.61
N SER A 2 -34.72 2.94 -3.76
CA SER A 2 -33.54 3.25 -4.58
C SER A 2 -32.26 2.79 -3.86
N PRO A 3 -31.24 2.28 -4.57
CA PRO A 3 -29.98 1.88 -3.96
C PRO A 3 -29.28 3.09 -3.33
N GLN A 4 -28.63 2.88 -2.19
CA GLN A 4 -27.82 3.89 -1.54
C GLN A 4 -26.49 4.06 -2.29
N GLN A 5 -26.12 5.29 -2.62
CA GLN A 5 -24.83 5.57 -3.22
C GLN A 5 -23.75 5.57 -2.14
N ILE A 6 -22.72 4.75 -2.31
CA ILE A 6 -21.62 4.66 -1.34
C ILE A 6 -20.25 4.81 -2.01
N CYS A 7 -19.38 5.59 -1.38
CA CYS A 7 -17.95 5.64 -1.70
C CYS A 7 -17.19 4.69 -0.78
N LEU A 8 -16.25 3.93 -1.36
CA LEU A 8 -15.43 2.97 -0.63
C LEU A 8 -14.04 3.53 -0.38
N GLU A 9 -13.61 3.52 0.87
CA GLU A 9 -12.28 3.92 1.30
C GLU A 9 -11.49 2.71 1.83
N ASN A 10 -10.16 2.73 1.67
CA ASN A 10 -9.28 1.73 2.29
C ASN A 10 -8.76 2.32 3.61
N LEU A 11 -9.53 2.19 4.68
CA LEU A 11 -9.19 2.75 6.00
C LEU A 11 -8.57 1.66 6.89
N CYS A 12 -7.48 1.97 7.58
CA CYS A 12 -6.93 1.07 8.59
C CYS A 12 -7.81 1.05 9.85
N PRO A 13 -8.29 -0.12 10.31
CA PRO A 13 -9.13 -0.24 11.49
C PRO A 13 -8.40 0.01 12.82
N GLU A 14 -7.07 0.03 12.84
CA GLU A 14 -6.28 0.21 14.07
C GLU A 14 -5.82 1.66 14.26
N CYS A 15 -5.50 2.38 13.19
CA CYS A 15 -4.96 3.74 13.25
C CYS A 15 -5.72 4.77 12.41
N ASN A 16 -6.82 4.39 11.74
CA ASN A 16 -7.66 5.24 10.91
C ASN A 16 -6.89 5.98 9.79
N THR A 17 -5.76 5.45 9.34
CA THR A 17 -5.04 5.97 8.17
C THR A 17 -5.72 5.50 6.88
N THR A 18 -5.96 6.40 5.94
CA THR A 18 -6.60 6.08 4.64
C THR A 18 -5.56 5.82 3.56
N PHE A 19 -5.80 4.80 2.73
CA PHE A 19 -4.91 4.38 1.65
C PHE A 19 -5.60 4.46 0.28
N SER A 20 -4.81 4.74 -0.76
CA SER A 20 -5.30 4.81 -2.14
C SER A 20 -5.65 3.43 -2.72
N ALA A 21 -5.01 2.36 -2.24
CA ALA A 21 -5.19 1.01 -2.72
C ALA A 21 -5.33 -0.03 -1.58
N PRO A 22 -6.08 -1.12 -1.79
CA PRO A 22 -6.18 -2.22 -0.81
C PRO A 22 -4.83 -2.86 -0.49
N THR A 23 -3.94 -2.97 -1.48
CA THR A 23 -2.59 -3.54 -1.31
C THR A 23 -1.73 -2.70 -0.37
N ALA A 24 -1.82 -1.37 -0.47
CA ALA A 24 -1.13 -0.47 0.45
C ALA A 24 -1.64 -0.63 1.89
N LEU A 25 -2.96 -0.78 2.06
CA LEU A 25 -3.55 -1.08 3.37
C LEU A 25 -3.07 -2.44 3.92
N LEU A 26 -3.02 -3.49 3.11
CA LEU A 26 -2.51 -4.81 3.53
C LEU A 26 -1.04 -4.74 4.00
N ASN A 27 -0.19 -4.04 3.24
CA ASN A 27 1.21 -3.85 3.61
C ASN A 27 1.35 -3.07 4.92
N HIS A 28 0.51 -2.04 5.11
CA HIS A 28 0.46 -1.28 6.34
C HIS A 28 0.03 -2.13 7.54
N LEU A 29 -1.03 -2.94 7.41
CA LEU A 29 -1.49 -3.86 8.46
C LEU A 29 -0.39 -4.84 8.88
N ARG A 30 0.36 -5.38 7.91
CA ARG A 30 1.48 -6.29 8.16
C ARG A 30 2.63 -5.58 8.89
N ALA A 31 3.04 -4.40 8.42
CA ALA A 31 4.23 -3.71 8.90
C ALA A 31 4.03 -3.02 10.27
N TYR A 32 2.86 -2.43 10.52
CA TYR A 32 2.62 -1.58 11.68
C TYR A 32 1.73 -2.21 12.76
N HIS A 33 0.94 -3.22 12.40
CA HIS A 33 -0.02 -3.84 13.31
C HIS A 33 0.20 -5.35 13.48
N SER A 34 1.20 -5.92 12.81
CA SER A 34 1.46 -7.38 12.80
C SER A 34 0.24 -8.21 12.40
N ILE A 35 -0.68 -7.62 11.62
CA ILE A 35 -1.89 -8.27 11.13
C ILE A 35 -1.58 -8.86 9.75
N ILE A 36 -1.50 -10.18 9.69
CA ILE A 36 -1.27 -10.92 8.44
C ILE A 36 -2.60 -11.52 7.98
N VAL A 37 -3.10 -11.00 6.86
CA VAL A 37 -4.36 -11.44 6.24
C VAL A 37 -4.18 -11.64 4.74
N THR A 38 -5.02 -12.48 4.15
CA THR A 38 -4.95 -12.80 2.72
C THR A 38 -5.61 -11.72 1.88
N ALA A 39 -4.95 -11.33 0.78
CA ALA A 39 -5.53 -10.42 -0.20
C ALA A 39 -6.75 -11.06 -0.92
N ARG A 40 -7.63 -10.21 -1.44
CA ARG A 40 -8.70 -10.63 -2.36
C ARG A 40 -8.12 -11.35 -3.58
N THR A 41 -8.79 -12.40 -4.03
CA THR A 41 -8.44 -13.08 -5.29
C THR A 41 -8.49 -12.08 -6.46
N PRO A 42 -7.40 -11.90 -7.22
CA PRO A 42 -7.39 -11.00 -8.37
C PRO A 42 -8.34 -11.48 -9.47
N GLY A 43 -8.74 -10.55 -10.35
CA GLY A 43 -9.60 -10.86 -11.51
C GLY A 43 -11.08 -11.09 -11.20
N ARG A 44 -11.50 -11.02 -9.93
CA ARG A 44 -12.91 -11.07 -9.55
C ARG A 44 -13.48 -9.67 -9.43
N ASN A 45 -14.65 -9.46 -10.03
CA ASN A 45 -15.42 -8.24 -9.84
C ASN A 45 -16.17 -8.29 -8.51
N ARG A 46 -16.44 -7.10 -7.96
CA ARG A 46 -17.32 -6.95 -6.80
C ARG A 46 -18.72 -7.46 -7.18
N PRO A 47 -19.35 -8.32 -6.36
CA PRO A 47 -20.72 -8.74 -6.58
C PRO A 47 -21.68 -7.54 -6.66
N SER A 48 -22.64 -7.62 -7.56
CA SER A 48 -23.73 -6.62 -7.61
C SER A 48 -24.59 -6.78 -6.35
N ASN A 49 -24.97 -5.66 -5.74
CA ASN A 49 -25.87 -5.61 -4.60
C ASN A 49 -27.00 -4.62 -4.92
N SER A 50 -28.26 -5.03 -4.74
CA SER A 50 -29.44 -4.20 -5.00
C SER A 50 -29.53 -2.99 -4.08
N ASP A 51 -28.88 -3.05 -2.93
CA ASP A 51 -29.00 -2.05 -1.88
C ASP A 51 -27.95 -0.94 -2.03
N TYR A 52 -26.87 -1.20 -2.77
CA TYR A 52 -25.72 -0.30 -2.88
C TYR A 52 -25.32 0.00 -4.32
N LEU A 53 -25.16 1.28 -4.63
CA LEU A 53 -24.53 1.76 -5.85
C LEU A 53 -23.14 2.30 -5.51
N TYR A 54 -22.10 1.58 -5.93
CA TYR A 54 -20.71 1.97 -5.66
C TYR A 54 -20.28 3.10 -6.59
N VAL A 55 -19.87 4.23 -6.01
CA VAL A 55 -19.39 5.39 -6.78
C VAL A 55 -17.95 5.73 -6.41
N LYS A 56 -17.23 6.32 -7.38
CA LYS A 56 -15.84 6.74 -7.19
C LYS A 56 -15.72 8.13 -6.57
N ASN A 57 -16.77 8.94 -6.61
CA ASN A 57 -16.74 10.29 -6.07
C ASN A 57 -16.72 10.25 -4.54
N LYS A 58 -15.80 11.00 -3.92
CA LYS A 58 -15.69 11.16 -2.47
C LYS A 58 -16.70 12.17 -1.92
N ASP A 59 -17.35 12.95 -2.78
CA ASP A 59 -18.35 13.95 -2.38
C ASP A 59 -19.70 13.34 -1.98
N THR A 60 -19.83 12.01 -1.97
CA THR A 60 -21.04 11.36 -1.46
C THR A 60 -21.13 11.45 0.06
N GLU A 61 -22.34 11.69 0.55
CA GLU A 61 -22.62 11.74 1.99
C GLU A 61 -22.36 10.40 2.70
N THR A 62 -22.52 9.27 2.01
CA THR A 62 -22.29 7.94 2.61
C THR A 62 -20.94 7.36 2.20
N ARG A 63 -20.06 7.19 3.19
CA ARG A 63 -18.71 6.63 3.00
C ARG A 63 -18.53 5.38 3.84
N HIS A 64 -18.05 4.32 3.22
CA HIS A 64 -17.82 3.03 3.84
C HIS A 64 -16.35 2.64 3.75
N SER A 65 -15.83 1.98 4.78
CA SER A 65 -14.53 1.32 4.73
C SER A 65 -14.66 -0.06 4.10
N ALA A 66 -13.83 -0.36 3.10
CA ALA A 66 -13.80 -1.65 2.43
C ALA A 66 -12.85 -2.61 3.14
N CYS A 67 -13.28 -3.86 3.34
CA CYS A 67 -12.39 -4.91 3.79
C CYS A 67 -11.26 -5.15 2.76
N PRO A 68 -9.98 -5.21 3.16
CA PRO A 68 -8.91 -5.49 2.22
C PRO A 68 -8.92 -6.95 1.72
N CYS A 69 -9.52 -7.87 2.48
CA CYS A 69 -9.48 -9.32 2.25
C CYS A 69 -10.69 -9.85 1.45
N CYS A 70 -11.84 -9.17 1.51
CA CYS A 70 -13.06 -9.59 0.80
C CYS A 70 -13.88 -8.40 0.27
N TRP A 71 -15.13 -8.65 -0.16
CA TRP A 71 -16.02 -7.60 -0.69
C TRP A 71 -16.88 -6.90 0.36
N ALA A 72 -16.81 -7.33 1.62
CA ALA A 72 -17.50 -6.68 2.73
C ALA A 72 -17.07 -5.23 2.89
N HIS A 73 -17.98 -4.41 3.40
CA HIS A 73 -17.76 -3.00 3.67
C HIS A 73 -18.62 -2.55 4.85
N PHE A 74 -18.15 -1.55 5.58
CA PHE A 74 -18.76 -1.09 6.83
C PHE A 74 -18.83 0.43 6.84
N PRO A 75 -19.85 1.05 7.46
CA PRO A 75 -19.88 2.50 7.64
C PRO A 75 -18.60 3.01 8.32
N ILE A 76 -18.02 4.11 7.83
CA ILE A 76 -16.79 4.67 8.42
C ILE A 76 -16.98 5.05 9.89
N ASP A 77 -18.18 5.51 10.26
CA ASP A 77 -18.53 5.86 11.65
C ASP A 77 -18.55 4.66 12.59
N ASN A 78 -18.50 3.43 12.05
CA ASN A 78 -18.47 2.19 12.83
C ASN A 78 -17.29 1.29 12.40
N ILE A 79 -16.08 1.81 12.55
CA ILE A 79 -14.85 1.10 12.21
C ILE A 79 -14.62 -0.19 13.01
N GLU A 80 -15.22 -0.29 14.20
CA GLU A 80 -15.14 -1.47 15.06
C GLU A 80 -15.77 -2.71 14.41
N GLU A 81 -16.81 -2.54 13.58
CA GLU A 81 -17.38 -3.66 12.82
C GLU A 81 -16.38 -4.21 11.78
N LEU A 82 -15.64 -3.34 11.09
CA LEU A 82 -14.59 -3.78 10.18
C LEU A 82 -13.47 -4.51 10.94
N LYS A 83 -13.08 -3.98 12.10
CA LYS A 83 -12.06 -4.59 12.96
C LYS A 83 -12.49 -5.98 13.43
N ALA A 84 -13.73 -6.11 13.89
CA ALA A 84 -14.31 -7.39 14.29
C ALA A 84 -14.40 -8.36 13.11
N HIS A 85 -14.84 -7.90 11.94
CA HIS A 85 -14.88 -8.71 10.72
C HIS A 85 -13.50 -9.23 10.32
N ILE A 86 -12.47 -8.39 10.32
CA ILE A 86 -11.10 -8.83 10.02
C ILE A 86 -10.64 -9.89 11.02
N ARG A 87 -10.90 -9.67 12.31
CA ARG A 87 -10.48 -10.58 13.37
C ARG A 87 -11.18 -11.93 13.30
N ASN A 88 -12.48 -11.95 13.04
CA ASN A 88 -13.28 -13.17 13.09
C ASN A 88 -13.21 -13.95 11.78
N ASP A 89 -13.15 -13.27 10.63
CA ASP A 89 -13.31 -13.94 9.34
C ASP A 89 -11.99 -14.13 8.58
N HIS A 90 -10.93 -13.40 8.95
CA HIS A 90 -9.66 -13.42 8.21
C HIS A 90 -8.43 -13.79 9.05
N LEU A 91 -8.52 -13.81 10.39
CA LEU A 91 -7.39 -14.18 11.25
C LEU A 91 -7.36 -15.65 11.71
N GLU A 92 -8.36 -16.47 11.38
CA GLU A 92 -8.51 -17.83 11.92
C GLU A 92 -7.38 -18.83 11.58
N ASN A 93 -6.35 -18.47 10.79
CA ASN A 93 -5.23 -19.39 10.48
C ASN A 93 -3.81 -18.77 10.57
N GLY A 94 -3.64 -17.56 11.10
CA GLY A 94 -2.36 -16.83 11.03
C GLY A 94 -1.46 -16.89 12.26
N ALA A 95 -1.95 -17.36 13.41
CA ALA A 95 -1.18 -17.39 14.66
C ALA A 95 -0.52 -18.76 14.91
N ARG A 96 0.37 -19.19 13.98
CA ARG A 96 1.63 -19.79 14.45
C ARG A 96 2.66 -18.70 14.29
N GLU A 97 3.07 -18.14 15.42
CA GLU A 97 4.26 -17.32 15.56
C GLU A 97 5.42 -18.00 14.82
N THR A 98 5.72 -17.55 13.61
CA THR A 98 7.05 -17.74 13.04
C THR A 98 7.80 -16.46 13.35
N SER A 99 8.34 -16.42 14.57
CA SER A 99 9.44 -15.56 14.96
C SER A 99 10.74 -15.99 14.28
N GLU A 100 10.71 -16.28 12.97
CA GLU A 100 11.86 -16.78 12.23
C GLU A 100 11.94 -16.06 10.87
N GLU A 101 13.07 -15.38 10.71
CA GLU A 101 13.67 -14.89 9.48
C GLU A 101 12.87 -13.91 8.61
N TYR A 102 13.09 -12.64 8.92
CA TYR A 102 13.12 -11.57 7.93
C TYR A 102 14.24 -11.85 6.90
N SER A 103 13.94 -12.65 5.89
CA SER A 103 14.79 -12.84 4.71
C SER A 103 14.52 -11.72 3.70
N GLU A 104 15.41 -10.74 3.73
CA GLU A 104 16.22 -10.29 2.59
C GLU A 104 15.55 -10.30 1.17
N TYR A 105 15.24 -9.09 0.68
CA TYR A 105 15.07 -8.59 -0.70
C TYR A 105 14.38 -9.45 -1.79
N GLU A 106 13.24 -8.96 -2.30
CA GLU A 106 12.94 -9.06 -3.74
C GLU A 106 12.75 -7.65 -4.32
N VAL A 107 13.81 -7.15 -4.95
CA VAL A 107 13.76 -6.05 -5.91
C VAL A 107 13.11 -6.61 -7.17
N PHE A 108 11.86 -6.20 -7.44
CA PHE A 108 11.25 -6.46 -8.74
C PHE A 108 11.96 -5.61 -9.79
N GLU A 109 12.91 -6.21 -10.52
CA GLU A 109 13.39 -5.68 -11.80
C GLU A 109 12.28 -5.86 -12.85
N GLU A 110 11.60 -4.77 -13.19
CA GLU A 110 10.67 -4.75 -14.31
C GLU A 110 11.45 -4.64 -15.62
N HIS A 111 11.78 -5.80 -16.21
CA HIS A 111 12.24 -5.88 -17.59
C HIS A 111 11.07 -5.61 -18.56
N ALA A 112 10.88 -4.35 -18.94
CA ALA A 112 10.10 -4.01 -20.13
C ALA A 112 11.01 -4.04 -21.37
N SER A 113 10.80 -5.04 -22.24
CA SER A 113 11.35 -5.05 -23.61
C SER A 113 10.58 -4.07 -24.52
N PRO A 114 11.21 -3.54 -25.58
CA PRO A 114 10.67 -2.45 -26.37
C PRO A 114 9.67 -2.98 -27.41
N SER A 115 8.47 -2.40 -27.44
CA SER A 115 7.56 -2.54 -28.56
C SER A 115 7.38 -1.18 -29.22
N SER A 116 8.09 -1.02 -30.34
CA SER A 116 7.94 0.06 -31.30
C SER A 116 6.50 0.12 -31.82
N ASN A 117 5.87 1.28 -31.68
CA ASN A 117 4.92 1.83 -32.63
C ASN A 117 5.03 3.36 -32.58
N ASP A 118 5.38 3.92 -33.73
CA ASP A 118 5.55 5.33 -33.99
C ASP A 118 4.22 6.12 -33.93
N LEU A 119 4.41 7.42 -33.68
CA LEU A 119 3.64 8.59 -34.15
C LEU A 119 2.78 9.39 -33.15
N ASP A 120 3.35 10.57 -32.87
CA ASP A 120 2.77 11.91 -32.83
C ASP A 120 1.97 12.39 -31.61
N GLY A 121 2.52 13.38 -30.90
CA GLY A 121 1.71 14.18 -29.97
C GLY A 121 2.40 15.03 -28.89
N ASN A 122 3.51 15.71 -29.21
CA ASN A 122 3.86 17.06 -28.71
C ASN A 122 3.69 17.41 -27.19
N THR A 123 4.85 17.60 -26.55
CA THR A 123 5.12 18.60 -25.49
C THR A 123 4.65 18.30 -24.05
N ARG A 124 5.43 17.51 -23.29
CA ARG A 124 5.55 17.63 -21.81
C ARG A 124 6.55 16.70 -21.06
N GLU A 125 7.43 15.98 -21.75
CA GLU A 125 8.25 14.92 -21.12
C GLU A 125 9.65 15.35 -20.61
N THR A 126 10.07 16.60 -20.81
CA THR A 126 11.44 17.02 -20.44
C THR A 126 11.60 17.42 -18.97
N ASP A 127 10.52 17.67 -18.22
CA ASP A 127 10.62 18.13 -16.82
C ASP A 127 10.80 17.00 -15.80
N ILE A 128 10.43 15.76 -16.14
CA ILE A 128 10.46 14.62 -15.20
C ILE A 128 11.85 13.97 -15.16
N GLN A 129 12.55 13.94 -16.30
CA GLN A 129 13.87 13.32 -16.40
C GLN A 129 14.90 14.07 -15.55
N ASP A 130 14.84 15.41 -15.53
CA ASP A 130 15.78 16.24 -14.77
C ASP A 130 15.58 16.10 -13.26
N GLU A 131 14.33 15.97 -12.78
CA GLU A 131 14.04 15.78 -11.35
C GLU A 131 14.52 14.42 -10.83
N VAL A 132 14.35 13.35 -11.63
CA VAL A 132 14.85 12.00 -11.29
C VAL A 132 16.37 11.96 -11.22
N THR A 133 17.05 12.68 -12.12
CA THR A 133 18.52 12.76 -12.15
C THR A 133 19.04 13.47 -10.89
N LEU A 134 18.40 14.57 -10.51
CA LEU A 134 18.77 15.39 -9.35
C LEU A 134 18.53 14.65 -8.02
N LEU A 135 17.46 13.86 -7.92
CA LEU A 135 17.21 12.98 -6.77
C LEU A 135 18.25 11.85 -6.65
N ASN A 136 18.68 11.27 -7.78
CA ASN A 136 19.71 10.23 -7.78
C ASN A 136 21.08 10.77 -7.36
N GLU A 137 21.46 11.97 -7.82
CA GLU A 137 22.70 12.62 -7.38
C GLU A 137 22.69 12.92 -5.88
N LYS A 138 21.56 13.42 -5.36
CA LYS A 138 21.40 13.71 -3.94
C LYS A 138 21.45 12.44 -3.08
N LYS A 139 20.87 11.34 -3.54
CA LYS A 139 20.94 10.04 -2.88
C LYS A 139 22.38 9.54 -2.81
N ASN A 140 23.13 9.64 -3.90
CA ASN A 140 24.54 9.21 -3.96
C ASN A 140 25.43 10.05 -3.02
N SER A 141 25.18 11.35 -2.92
CA SER A 141 25.90 12.22 -1.98
C SER A 141 25.69 11.77 -0.52
N ILE A 142 24.46 11.48 -0.12
CA ILE A 142 24.14 11.07 1.25
C ILE A 142 24.78 9.72 1.60
N LEU A 143 24.84 8.80 0.64
CA LEU A 143 25.48 7.50 0.84
C LEU A 143 26.98 7.64 1.07
N ASN A 144 27.65 8.51 0.31
CA ASN A 144 29.07 8.79 0.52
C ASN A 144 29.34 9.42 1.89
N ASP A 145 28.49 10.37 2.32
CA ASP A 145 28.63 11.00 3.64
C ASP A 145 28.46 9.98 4.80
N LEU A 146 27.59 8.98 4.62
CA LEU A 146 27.41 7.90 5.59
C LEU A 146 28.62 6.96 5.65
N ASP A 147 29.21 6.64 4.50
CA ASP A 147 30.43 5.81 4.44
C ASP A 147 31.62 6.52 5.10
N ASP A 148 31.75 7.83 4.93
CA ASP A 148 32.79 8.64 5.59
C ASP A 148 32.62 8.68 7.11
N LEU A 149 31.38 8.80 7.60
CA LEU A 149 31.08 8.73 9.03
C LEU A 149 31.38 7.33 9.62
N LEU A 150 31.04 6.26 8.90
CA LEU A 150 31.36 4.90 9.31
C LEU A 150 32.87 4.64 9.32
N ALA A 151 33.60 5.14 8.32
CA ALA A 151 35.06 5.06 8.28
C ALA A 151 35.70 5.80 9.45
N SER A 152 35.19 6.98 9.79
CA SER A 152 35.63 7.75 10.96
C SER A 152 35.40 6.98 12.27
N LEU A 153 34.21 6.39 12.47
CA LEU A 153 33.89 5.59 13.65
C LEU A 153 34.77 4.35 13.81
N ARG A 154 35.11 3.66 12.70
CA ARG A 154 36.03 2.51 12.70
C ARG A 154 37.44 2.90 13.15
N ASN A 155 37.92 4.09 12.79
CA ASN A 155 39.23 4.58 13.22
C ASN A 155 39.29 4.95 14.71
N PHE A 156 38.15 5.26 15.33
CA PHE A 156 38.05 5.53 16.77
C PHE A 156 38.09 4.25 17.63
N THR A 157 37.67 3.10 17.09
CA THR A 157 37.58 1.85 17.87
C THR A 157 38.92 1.13 18.06
N ILE A 158 39.96 1.53 17.32
CA ILE A 158 41.28 0.84 17.30
C ILE A 158 42.31 1.51 18.24
N ARG A 159 41.99 2.66 18.86
CA ARG A 159 42.86 3.31 19.87
C ARG A 159 42.38 3.03 21.29
N LYS A 160 42.64 1.83 21.80
CA LYS A 160 42.71 1.53 23.24
C LYS A 160 43.81 0.52 23.52
#